data_AF-A0AAX1WXU1-F1
#
_entry.id   AF-A0AAX1WXU1-F1
#
_cell.length_a   1.000
_cell.length_b   1.000
_cell.length_c   1.000
_cell.angle_alpha   90.00
_cell.angle_beta   90.00
_cell.angle_gamma   90.00
#
_symmetry.space_group_name_H-M   'P 1'
#
loop_
_entity.id
_entity.type
_entity.pdbx_description
1 polymer ?
#
loop_
_entity_poly.entity_id
_entity_poly.type
_entity_poly.pdbx_seq_one_letter_code
_entity_poly.pdbx_strand_id
1 'polypeptide(L)'
;MSDQKHTFAAPVKAPDCWDWIRPEDVVRHALAAFYWACNNVKAPKGEKFLGVDGRPYADRETFADCMTHFFDLRIKAEAHSIGIGDYAPEAKMLERCTQPRSV
;
A
#
# COMPACT_ATOMS: atom_id res chain seq x y z
N MET A 1 4.60 -17.41 28.73
CA MET A 1 5.06 -16.17 28.07
C MET A 1 3.88 -15.23 28.10
N SER A 2 3.96 -14.12 28.83
CA SER A 2 2.82 -13.21 29.03
C SER A 2 2.75 -12.24 27.85
N ASP A 3 1.67 -12.30 27.08
CA ASP A 3 1.35 -11.26 26.09
C ASP A 3 1.10 -9.94 26.84
N GLN A 4 2.08 -9.04 26.82
CA GLN A 4 1.87 -7.66 27.22
C GLN A 4 0.95 -7.02 26.17
N LYS A 5 -0.36 -7.03 26.44
CA LYS A 5 -1.31 -6.21 25.69
C LYS A 5 -0.98 -4.75 25.96
N HIS A 6 -0.30 -4.12 25.01
CA HIS A 6 -0.05 -2.70 25.01
C HIS A 6 -1.37 -1.94 24.87
N THR A 7 -1.93 -1.47 26.00
CA THR A 7 -3.10 -0.59 25.99
C THR A 7 -2.63 0.85 25.83
N PHE A 8 -2.43 1.27 24.58
CA PHE A 8 -2.25 2.67 24.24
C PHE A 8 -3.63 3.26 23.93
N ALA A 9 -4.15 4.09 24.84
CA ALA A 9 -5.29 4.94 24.54
C ALA A 9 -4.82 6.04 23.59
N ALA A 10 -4.83 5.76 22.28
CA ALA A 10 -4.41 6.72 21.28
C ALA A 10 -5.37 7.94 21.30
N PRO A 11 -4.84 9.17 21.17
CA PRO A 11 -5.67 10.36 21.04
C PRO A 11 -6.62 10.22 19.83
N VAL A 12 -7.82 10.82 19.94
CA VAL A 12 -8.90 10.77 18.91
C VAL A 12 -8.42 11.27 17.54
N LYS A 13 -7.36 12.08 17.50
CA LYS A 13 -6.66 12.52 16.31
C LYS A 13 -5.16 12.61 16.62
N ALA A 14 -4.33 12.02 15.77
CA ALA A 14 -2.88 12.14 15.93
C ALA A 14 -2.44 13.60 15.69
N PRO A 15 -1.58 14.16 16.56
CA PRO A 15 -1.16 15.55 16.51
C PRO A 15 -0.24 15.88 15.33
N ASP A 16 0.03 14.92 14.46
CA ASP A 16 0.95 14.99 13.31
C ASP A 16 0.31 14.40 12.04
N CYS A 17 -1.00 14.12 12.05
CA CYS A 17 -1.68 13.49 10.91
C CYS A 17 -1.59 14.28 9.59
N TRP A 18 -1.29 15.58 9.66
CA TRP A 18 -1.03 16.42 8.49
C TRP A 18 0.37 16.23 7.89
N ASP A 19 1.32 15.63 8.62
CA ASP A 19 2.69 15.37 8.17
C ASP A 19 2.86 13.97 7.54
N TRP A 20 1.90 13.07 7.72
CA TRP A 20 1.99 11.68 7.29
C TRP A 20 1.99 11.50 5.76
N ILE A 21 1.29 12.38 5.03
CA ILE A 21 1.22 12.36 3.57
C ILE A 21 1.41 13.78 3.05
N ARG A 22 2.54 14.03 2.37
CA ARG A 22 2.77 15.29 1.66
C ARG A 22 2.21 15.23 0.24
N PRO A 23 1.91 16.37 -0.41
CA PRO A 23 1.46 16.38 -1.80
C PRO A 23 2.41 15.64 -2.76
N GLU A 24 3.72 15.72 -2.52
CA GLU A 24 4.73 15.02 -3.33
C GLU A 24 4.66 13.51 -3.13
N ASP A 25 4.28 13.04 -1.94
CA ASP A 25 4.04 11.63 -1.69
C ASP A 25 2.86 11.14 -2.54
N VAL A 26 1.82 11.95 -2.74
CA VAL A 26 0.69 11.55 -3.58
C VAL A 26 1.12 11.24 -5.01
N VAL A 27 1.94 12.11 -5.59
CA VAL A 27 2.48 11.93 -6.93
C VAL A 27 3.39 10.69 -7.00
N ARG A 28 4.25 10.49 -6.00
CA ARG A 28 5.15 9.33 -5.94
C ARG A 28 4.39 8.01 -5.84
N HIS A 29 3.37 7.91 -4.98
CA HIS A 29 2.58 6.68 -4.84
C HIS A 29 1.71 6.42 -6.05
N ALA A 30 1.14 7.46 -6.69
CA ALA A 30 0.41 7.30 -7.95
C ALA A 30 1.32 6.75 -9.06
N LEU A 31 2.55 7.26 -9.18
CA LEU A 31 3.55 6.73 -10.11
C LEU A 31 3.97 5.30 -9.77
N ALA A 32 4.19 4.99 -8.49
CA ALA A 32 4.53 3.65 -8.04
C ALA A 32 3.41 2.65 -8.38
N ALA A 33 2.15 3.00 -8.11
CA ALA A 33 0.99 2.20 -8.47
C ALA A 33 0.89 1.99 -9.99
N PHE A 34 1.14 3.04 -10.77
CA PHE A 34 1.14 2.96 -12.24
C PHE A 34 2.21 1.99 -12.74
N TYR A 35 3.46 2.15 -12.33
CA TYR A 35 4.55 1.26 -12.75
C TYR A 35 4.37 -0.16 -12.23
N TRP A 36 3.83 -0.35 -11.04
CA TRP A 36 3.48 -1.67 -10.54
C TRP A 36 2.42 -2.33 -11.43
N ALA A 37 1.35 -1.60 -11.77
CA ALA A 37 0.29 -2.12 -12.63
C ALA A 37 0.82 -2.52 -14.01
N CYS A 38 1.63 -1.66 -14.66
CA CYS A 38 2.25 -1.97 -15.95
C CYS A 38 3.15 -3.21 -15.91
N ASN A 39 3.83 -3.46 -14.79
CA ASN A 39 4.80 -4.56 -14.69
C ASN A 39 4.19 -5.89 -14.24
N ASN A 40 3.15 -5.85 -13.41
CA ASN A 40 2.62 -7.05 -12.74
C ASN A 40 1.27 -7.47 -13.33
N VAL A 41 0.49 -6.55 -13.92
CA VAL A 41 -0.74 -6.92 -14.61
C VAL A 41 -0.42 -7.24 -16.06
N LYS A 42 -0.30 -8.54 -16.36
CA LYS A 42 -0.10 -9.05 -17.71
C LYS A 42 -1.23 -10.03 -18.01
N ALA A 43 -1.90 -9.86 -19.16
CA ALA A 43 -2.79 -10.91 -19.64
C ALA A 43 -2.00 -12.20 -19.89
N PRO A 44 -2.65 -13.36 -19.73
CA PRO A 44 -2.14 -14.62 -20.27
C PRO A 44 -1.83 -14.48 -21.77
N LYS A 45 -0.72 -15.08 -22.21
CA LYS A 45 -0.28 -14.98 -23.61
C LYS A 45 -1.32 -15.61 -24.53
N GLY A 46 -1.78 -14.84 -25.53
CA GLY A 46 -2.74 -15.32 -26.54
C GLY A 46 -4.20 -15.23 -26.11
N GLU A 47 -4.48 -14.75 -24.90
CA GLU A 47 -5.84 -14.57 -24.40
C GLU A 47 -6.25 -13.09 -24.43
N LYS A 48 -7.57 -12.84 -24.35
CA LYS A 48 -8.09 -11.49 -24.14
C LYS A 48 -7.72 -11.05 -22.73
N PHE A 49 -7.49 -9.75 -22.52
CA PHE A 49 -7.23 -9.16 -21.19
C PHE A 49 -8.51 -9.09 -20.36
N LEU A 50 -9.25 -10.20 -20.26
CA LEU A 50 -10.51 -10.33 -19.55
C LEU A 50 -10.44 -11.50 -18.57
N GLY A 51 -10.98 -11.31 -17.36
CA GLY A 51 -11.17 -12.36 -16.38
C GLY A 51 -12.29 -13.34 -16.76
N VAL A 52 -12.48 -14.37 -15.94
CA VAL A 52 -13.49 -15.43 -16.10
C VAL A 52 -14.94 -14.91 -16.14
N ASP A 53 -15.17 -13.72 -15.61
CA ASP A 53 -16.47 -13.02 -15.63
C ASP A 53 -16.65 -12.09 -16.83
N GLY A 54 -15.66 -12.04 -17.75
CA GLY A 54 -15.67 -11.18 -18.93
C GLY A 54 -15.29 -9.72 -18.66
N ARG A 55 -14.87 -9.35 -17.44
CA ARG A 55 -14.39 -8.00 -17.10
C ARG A 55 -12.88 -7.86 -17.34
N PRO A 56 -12.35 -6.65 -17.57
CA PRO A 56 -10.91 -6.45 -17.72
C PRO A 56 -10.12 -6.97 -16.52
N TYR A 57 -8.96 -7.60 -16.78
CA TYR A 57 -8.06 -8.10 -15.72
C TYR A 57 -7.50 -6.98 -14.81
N ALA A 58 -7.42 -5.77 -15.34
CA ALA A 58 -7.24 -4.55 -14.58
C ALA A 58 -7.95 -3.42 -15.31
N ASP A 59 -8.64 -2.61 -14.54
CA ASP A 59 -9.38 -1.44 -14.97
C ASP A 59 -9.04 -0.23 -14.09
N ARG A 60 -9.82 0.85 -14.24
CA ARG A 60 -9.61 2.08 -13.47
C ARG A 60 -9.85 1.87 -11.96
N GLU A 61 -10.77 0.98 -11.59
CA GLU A 61 -11.05 0.63 -10.20
C GLU A 61 -9.85 -0.10 -9.60
N THR A 62 -9.29 -1.06 -10.33
CA THR A 62 -8.07 -1.77 -9.94
C THR A 62 -6.90 -0.82 -9.65
N PHE A 63 -6.72 0.21 -10.48
CA PHE A 63 -5.70 1.23 -10.25
C PHE A 63 -5.98 2.07 -8.99
N ALA A 64 -7.24 2.50 -8.78
CA ALA A 64 -7.64 3.27 -7.61
C ALA A 64 -7.42 2.48 -6.30
N ASP A 65 -7.74 1.19 -6.31
CA ASP A 65 -7.50 0.28 -5.18
C ASP A 65 -6.01 0.16 -4.89
N CYS A 66 -5.18 -0.01 -5.93
CA CYS A 66 -3.73 -0.06 -5.77
C CYS A 66 -3.19 1.22 -5.14
N MET A 67 -3.60 2.41 -5.61
CA MET A 67 -3.15 3.67 -5.00
C MET A 67 -3.54 3.76 -3.54
N THR A 68 -4.80 3.47 -3.22
CA THR A 68 -5.32 3.55 -1.85
C THR A 68 -4.58 2.59 -0.92
N HIS A 69 -4.32 1.36 -1.40
CA HIS A 69 -3.56 0.36 -0.67
C HIS A 69 -2.15 0.83 -0.29
N PHE A 70 -1.43 1.50 -1.20
CA PHE A 70 -0.09 1.99 -0.88
C PHE A 70 -0.07 3.13 0.15
N PHE A 71 -1.08 4.00 0.16
CA PHE A 71 -1.20 5.00 1.22
C PHE A 71 -1.53 4.37 2.57
N ASP A 72 -2.47 3.43 2.60
CA ASP A 72 -2.81 2.66 3.81
C ASP A 72 -1.58 1.95 4.37
N LEU A 73 -0.81 1.25 3.52
CA LEU A 73 0.45 0.62 3.90
C LEU A 73 1.43 1.61 4.53
N ARG A 74 1.58 2.82 3.97
CA ARG A 74 2.50 3.83 4.49
C ARG A 74 2.07 4.37 5.85
N ILE A 75 0.79 4.69 6.02
CA ILE A 75 0.25 5.18 7.30
C ILE A 75 0.44 4.10 8.37
N LYS A 76 0.13 2.84 8.07
CA LYS A 76 0.29 1.72 9.00
C LYS A 76 1.76 1.43 9.33
N ALA A 77 2.65 1.51 8.34
CA ALA A 77 4.08 1.35 8.56
C ALA A 77 4.64 2.45 9.48
N GLU A 78 4.19 3.70 9.30
CA GLU A 78 4.58 4.80 10.19
C GLU A 78 3.99 4.63 11.58
N ALA A 79 2.72 4.24 11.71
CA ALA A 79 2.12 3.91 13.00
C ALA A 79 2.94 2.84 13.74
N HIS A 80 3.39 1.79 13.02
CA HIS A 80 4.25 0.77 13.58
C HIS A 80 5.62 1.32 14.02
N SER A 81 6.25 2.22 13.25
CA SER A 81 7.56 2.79 13.57
C SER A 81 7.57 3.59 14.88
N ILE A 82 6.42 4.18 15.25
CA ILE A 82 6.21 4.91 16.50
C ILE A 82 5.52 4.08 17.60
N GLY A 83 5.35 2.76 17.39
CA GLY A 83 4.81 1.85 18.40
C GLY A 83 3.28 1.82 18.54
N ILE A 84 2.54 2.26 17.51
CA ILE A 84 1.08 2.25 17.46
C ILE A 84 0.59 1.10 16.57
N GLY A 85 -0.13 0.15 17.17
CA GLY A 85 -0.72 -0.99 16.47
C GLY A 85 0.30 -2.06 16.03
N ASP A 86 -0.21 -3.24 15.73
CA ASP A 86 0.59 -4.34 15.19
C ASP A 86 0.49 -4.36 13.67
N TYR A 87 1.31 -3.54 13.01
CA TYR A 87 1.39 -3.43 11.54
C TYR A 87 2.76 -3.83 11.00
N ALA A 88 3.45 -4.75 11.69
CA ALA A 88 4.71 -5.31 11.22
C ALA A 88 4.61 -5.94 9.80
N PRO A 89 3.50 -6.62 9.42
CA PRO A 89 3.33 -7.12 8.05
C PRO A 89 3.32 -6.01 6.99
N GLU A 90 2.60 -4.92 7.25
CA GLU A 90 2.47 -3.77 6.34
C GLU A 90 3.80 -3.03 6.19
N ALA A 91 4.54 -2.82 7.28
CA ALA A 91 5.87 -2.23 7.24
C ALA A 91 6.82 -3.05 6.34
N LYS A 92 6.83 -4.39 6.52
CA LYS A 92 7.64 -5.31 5.70
C LYS A 92 7.21 -5.33 4.24
N MET A 93 5.92 -5.19 3.96
CA MET A 93 5.40 -5.11 2.60
C MET A 93 5.83 -3.81 1.92
N LEU A 94 5.76 -2.67 2.61
CA LEU A 94 6.20 -1.37 2.11
C LEU A 94 7.70 -1.37 1.76
N GLU A 95 8.55 -1.96 2.61
CA GLU A 95 9.98 -2.13 2.32
C GLU A 95 10.22 -2.89 0.99
N ARG A 96 9.51 -3.99 0.76
CA ARG A 96 9.63 -4.76 -0.49
C ARG A 96 9.19 -3.98 -1.72
N CYS A 97 8.17 -3.13 -1.57
CA CYS A 97 7.66 -2.30 -2.66
C CYS A 97 8.56 -1.10 -2.99
N THR A 98 9.39 -0.67 -2.05
CA THR A 98 10.27 0.50 -2.18
C THR A 98 11.72 0.14 -2.54
N GLN A 99 12.11 -1.13 -2.42
CA GLN A 99 13.41 -1.61 -2.88
C GLN A 99 13.54 -1.48 -4.41
N PRO A 100 14.67 -0.95 -4.93
CA PRO A 100 14.97 -1.01 -6.35
C PRO A 100 14.97 -2.47 -6.79
N ARG A 101 14.17 -2.83 -7.80
CA ARG A 101 14.27 -4.15 -8.41
C ARG A 101 15.67 -4.23 -9.05
N SER A 102 16.54 -5.08 -8.50
CA SER A 102 17.76 -5.49 -9.18
C SER A 102 17.36 -6.08 -10.53
N VAL A 103 17.80 -5.41 -11.60
CA VAL A 103 17.58 -5.77 -13.00
C VAL A 103 18.42 -6.98 -13.35
#